data_AF-A0A957V823-F1
#
_entry.id   AF-A0A957V823-F1
#
_cell.length_a   1.000
_cell.length_b   1.000
_cell.length_c   1.000
_cell.angle_alpha   90.00
_cell.angle_beta   90.00
_cell.angle_gamma   90.00
#
_symmetry.space_group_name_H-M   'P 1'
#
loop_
_entity.id
_entity.type
_entity.pdbx_description
1 polymer ?
#
loop_
_entity_poly.entity_id
_entity_poly.type
_entity_poly.pdbx_seq_one_letter_code
_entity_poly.pdbx_strand_id
1 'polypeptide(L)'
;GSPNYGYEYWLTVDAGVVPDGDIRVIDVPGGRYAVLEADVTGDYGAKIPAAWQRLDSWVATSTHRHGAHQWLEEHTLDGVPFAFYYPITE
;
A
#
# COMPACT_ATOMS: atom_id res chain seq x y z
N GLY A 1 1.68 16.20 -6.65
CA GLY A 1 2.12 14.88 -7.13
C GLY A 1 3.46 15.03 -7.83
N SER A 2 4.31 14.02 -7.73
CA SER A 2 5.55 13.95 -8.52
C SER A 2 5.19 13.68 -9.99
N PRO A 3 5.94 14.19 -10.98
CA PRO A 3 5.77 13.77 -12.36
C PRO A 3 6.15 12.29 -12.58
N ASN A 4 6.85 11.67 -11.62
CA ASN A 4 7.38 10.32 -11.72
C ASN A 4 6.50 9.26 -11.03
N TYR A 5 5.58 9.67 -10.14
CA TYR A 5 4.71 8.75 -9.41
C TYR A 5 3.40 9.42 -9.00
N GLY A 6 2.32 8.65 -9.05
CA GLY A 6 0.97 9.04 -8.63
C GLY A 6 0.53 8.26 -7.39
N TYR A 7 -0.48 8.79 -6.71
CA TYR A 7 -1.20 8.11 -5.63
C TYR A 7 -2.68 8.08 -5.99
N GLU A 8 -3.31 6.95 -5.70
CA GLU A 8 -4.76 6.78 -5.77
C GLU A 8 -5.26 6.33 -4.41
N TYR A 9 -6.46 6.78 -4.04
CA TYR A 9 -7.15 6.29 -2.85
C TYR A 9 -8.24 5.36 -3.30
N TRP A 10 -8.23 4.15 -2.75
CA TRP A 10 -9.23 3.13 -3.01
C TRP A 10 -10.00 2.84 -1.74
N LEU A 11 -11.27 2.50 -1.92
CA LEU A 11 -12.11 1.95 -0.87
C LEU A 11 -12.64 0.61 -1.36
N THR A 12 -12.55 -0.41 -0.50
CA THR A 12 -13.22 -1.68 -0.76
C THR A 12 -14.71 -1.46 -0.65
N VAL A 13 -15.46 -1.89 -1.66
CA VAL A 13 -16.92 -1.75 -1.75
C VAL A 13 -17.56 -3.09 -2.06
N ASP A 14 -18.81 -3.27 -1.64
CA ASP A 14 -19.59 -4.46 -2.03
C ASP A 14 -19.90 -4.45 -3.53
N ALA A 15 -20.08 -5.63 -4.12
CA ALA A 15 -20.33 -5.81 -5.56
C ALA A 15 -21.58 -5.08 -6.10
N GLY A 16 -22.50 -4.67 -5.23
CA GLY A 16 -23.72 -3.95 -5.60
C GLY A 16 -23.57 -2.42 -5.62
N VAL A 17 -22.41 -1.88 -5.25
CA VAL A 17 -22.18 -0.44 -5.20
C VAL A 17 -22.11 0.14 -6.62
N VAL A 18 -22.93 1.15 -6.87
CA VAL A 18 -22.96 1.89 -8.13
C VAL A 18 -22.14 3.18 -7.96
N PRO A 19 -21.13 3.44 -8.81
CA PRO A 19 -20.35 4.68 -8.72
C PRO A 19 -21.19 5.89 -9.12
N ASP A 20 -20.85 7.07 -8.59
CA ASP A 20 -21.43 8.36 -8.97
C ASP A 20 -20.34 9.39 -9.25
N GLY A 21 -20.64 10.36 -10.11
CA GLY A 21 -19.71 11.40 -10.54
C GLY A 21 -18.43 10.85 -11.18
N ASP A 22 -17.28 11.28 -10.68
CA ASP A 22 -15.96 10.91 -11.21
C ASP A 22 -15.40 9.61 -10.59
N ILE A 23 -16.12 8.98 -9.67
CA ILE A 23 -15.70 7.74 -9.01
C ILE A 23 -15.84 6.56 -9.98
N ARG A 24 -14.91 5.61 -9.88
CA ARG A 24 -14.94 4.37 -10.68
C ARG A 24 -14.86 3.18 -9.74
N VAL A 25 -15.66 2.16 -10.04
CA VAL A 25 -15.46 0.82 -9.46
C VAL A 25 -14.46 0.11 -10.36
N ILE A 26 -13.37 -0.36 -9.77
CA ILE A 26 -12.31 -1.09 -10.46
C ILE A 26 -12.03 -2.39 -9.72
N ASP A 27 -11.68 -3.43 -10.48
CA ASP A 27 -11.08 -4.63 -9.93
C ASP A 27 -9.56 -4.42 -9.83
N VAL A 28 -9.02 -4.54 -8.62
CA VAL A 28 -7.59 -4.48 -8.39
C VAL A 28 -7.07 -5.90 -8.27
N PRO A 29 -6.20 -6.37 -9.17
CA PRO A 29 -5.63 -7.71 -9.06
C PRO A 29 -4.74 -7.79 -7.81
N GLY A 30 -4.86 -8.90 -7.09
CA GLY A 30 -3.96 -9.20 -5.98
C GLY A 30 -2.55 -9.56 -6.46
N GLY A 31 -1.69 -9.84 -5.49
CA GLY A 31 -0.29 -10.23 -5.71
C GLY A 31 0.31 -10.78 -4.43
N ARG A 32 1.56 -11.21 -4.49
CA ARG A 32 2.32 -11.56 -3.29
C ARG A 32 2.97 -10.29 -2.74
N TYR A 33 2.80 -10.05 -1.45
CA TYR A 33 3.30 -8.87 -0.78
C TYR A 33 4.15 -9.22 0.43
N ALA A 34 5.21 -8.44 0.67
CA ALA A 34 5.80 -8.33 2.00
C ALA A 34 5.03 -7.24 2.75
N VAL A 35 4.51 -7.58 3.92
CA VAL A 35 3.62 -6.70 4.69
C VAL A 35 4.29 -6.26 5.98
N LEU A 36 4.22 -4.97 6.28
CA LEU A 36 4.63 -4.41 7.56
C LEU A 36 3.48 -3.62 8.16
N GLU A 37 3.00 -4.07 9.32
CA GLU A 37 2.16 -3.25 10.18
C GLU A 37 3.03 -2.32 11.03
N ALA A 38 2.75 -1.02 11.02
CA ALA A 38 3.49 -0.04 11.80
C ALA A 38 2.59 1.06 12.36
N ASP A 39 2.92 1.52 13.57
CA ASP A 39 2.37 2.75 14.14
C ASP A 39 3.13 3.97 13.61
N VAL A 40 2.47 4.70 12.71
CA VAL A 40 3.00 5.91 12.09
C VAL A 40 2.45 7.21 12.70
N THR A 41 1.69 7.13 13.81
CA THR A 41 1.12 8.32 14.47
C THR A 41 2.19 9.25 15.04
N GLY A 42 1.85 10.53 15.19
CA GLY A 42 2.72 11.55 15.81
C GLY A 42 3.74 12.18 14.87
N ASP A 43 4.30 11.43 13.91
CA ASP A 43 5.19 11.98 12.88
C ASP A 43 5.11 11.13 11.59
N TYR A 44 4.04 11.33 10.83
CA TYR A 44 3.84 10.63 9.56
C TYR A 44 4.99 10.86 8.57
N GLY A 45 5.58 12.07 8.57
CA GLY A 45 6.63 12.46 7.64
C GLY A 45 7.92 11.68 7.83
N ALA A 46 8.26 11.32 9.08
CA ALA A 46 9.42 10.48 9.36
C ALA A 46 9.08 8.98 9.38
N LYS A 47 7.92 8.61 9.93
CA LYS A 47 7.60 7.21 10.22
C LYS A 47 7.15 6.42 8.99
N ILE A 48 6.43 7.04 8.04
CA ILE A 48 6.03 6.36 6.80
C ILE A 48 7.27 6.00 5.95
N PRO A 49 8.22 6.92 5.67
CA PRO A 49 9.45 6.55 4.95
C PRO A 49 10.27 5.49 5.68
N ALA A 50 10.33 5.53 7.02
CA ALA A 50 11.04 4.53 7.81
C ALA A 50 10.42 3.12 7.68
N ALA A 51 9.09 3.01 7.64
CA ALA A 51 8.39 1.75 7.39
C ALA A 51 8.73 1.19 6.01
N TRP A 52 8.67 2.03 4.97
CA TRP A 52 9.05 1.64 3.60
C TRP A 52 10.52 1.22 3.51
N GLN A 53 11.44 1.95 4.14
CA GLN A 53 12.87 1.61 4.15
C GLN A 53 13.15 0.27 4.83
N ARG A 54 12.38 -0.07 5.87
CA ARG A 54 12.46 -1.37 6.54
C ARG A 54 12.04 -2.51 5.62
N LEU A 55 10.94 -2.36 4.89
CA LEU A 55 10.50 -3.33 3.89
C LEU A 55 11.53 -3.48 2.77
N ASP A 56 12.05 -2.37 2.24
CA ASP A 56 13.07 -2.38 1.18
C ASP A 56 14.34 -3.13 1.61
N SER A 57 14.83 -2.85 2.84
CA SER A 57 15.99 -3.54 3.41
C SER A 57 15.74 -5.04 3.60
N TRP A 58 14.51 -5.42 3.99
CA TRP A 58 14.13 -6.82 4.12
C TRP A 58 14.10 -7.50 2.75
N VAL A 59 13.46 -6.90 1.74
CA VAL A 59 13.41 -7.45 0.38
C VAL A 59 14.82 -7.63 -0.18
N ALA A 60 15.69 -6.63 -0.03
CA ALA A 60 17.07 -6.66 -0.50
C ALA A 60 17.93 -7.79 0.11
N THR A 61 17.56 -8.29 1.30
CA THR A 61 18.27 -9.38 1.99
C THR A 61 17.52 -10.71 1.95
N SER A 62 16.29 -10.72 1.45
CA SER A 62 15.45 -11.91 1.28
C SER A 62 15.78 -12.67 0.00
N THR A 63 15.11 -13.81 -0.19
CA THR A 63 15.12 -14.54 -1.46
C THR A 63 14.16 -13.95 -2.50
N HIS A 64 13.31 -13.00 -2.12
CA HIS A 64 12.28 -12.44 -2.98
C HIS A 64 12.80 -11.28 -3.82
N ARG A 65 12.12 -11.02 -4.94
CA ARG A 65 12.40 -9.86 -5.80
C ARG A 65 11.23 -8.89 -5.80
N HIS A 66 11.50 -7.65 -6.16
CA HIS A 66 10.46 -6.65 -6.37
C HIS A 66 9.50 -7.09 -7.50
N GLY A 67 8.20 -7.14 -7.18
CA GLY A 67 7.13 -7.42 -8.12
C GLY A 67 6.64 -6.18 -8.86
N ALA A 68 6.09 -6.37 -10.07
CA ALA A 68 5.65 -5.27 -10.94
C ALA A 68 4.22 -4.74 -10.65
N HIS A 69 3.57 -5.23 -9.60
CA HIS A 69 2.23 -4.79 -9.19
C HIS A 69 2.32 -3.62 -8.19
N GLN A 70 1.17 -3.11 -7.75
CA GLN A 70 1.05 -1.84 -7.03
C GLN A 70 1.66 -1.90 -5.63
N TRP A 71 2.14 -0.76 -5.14
CA TRP A 71 2.53 -0.54 -3.74
C TRP A 71 1.32 0.03 -3.00
N LEU A 72 1.01 -0.51 -1.82
CA LEU A 72 -0.22 -0.12 -1.10
C LEU A 72 0.07 0.27 0.34
N GLU A 73 -0.69 1.24 0.82
CA GLU A 73 -0.84 1.57 2.24
C GLU A 73 -2.31 1.33 2.60
N GLU A 74 -2.56 0.42 3.55
CA GLU A 74 -3.91 0.17 4.05
C GLU A 74 -4.12 0.91 5.36
N HIS A 75 -5.20 1.70 5.38
CA HIS A 75 -5.61 2.49 6.53
C HIS A 75 -6.81 1.81 7.19
N THR A 76 -6.67 1.40 8.44
CA THR A 76 -7.77 0.84 9.22
C THR A 76 -8.65 1.95 9.80
N LEU A 77 -9.97 1.72 9.83
CA LEU A 77 -10.95 2.67 10.39
C LEU A 77 -10.77 2.90 11.89
N ASP A 78 -10.23 1.90 12.59
CA ASP A 78 -9.97 1.95 14.03
C ASP A 78 -8.75 2.83 14.39
N GLY A 79 -8.05 3.36 13.39
CA GLY A 79 -6.90 4.22 13.56
C GLY A 79 -5.67 3.42 14.01
N VAL A 80 -4.89 2.99 13.03
CA VAL A 80 -3.53 2.45 13.18
C VAL A 80 -3.50 1.04 13.81
N PRO A 81 -2.78 0.06 13.22
CA PRO A 81 -1.64 0.20 12.31
C PRO A 81 -1.99 0.48 10.85
N PHE A 82 -1.07 1.20 10.20
CA PHE A 82 -0.98 1.23 8.74
C PHE A 82 -0.29 -0.06 8.32
N ALA A 83 -0.90 -0.80 7.39
CA ALA A 83 -0.22 -1.93 6.76
C ALA A 83 0.40 -1.45 5.44
N PHE A 84 1.71 -1.63 5.31
CA PHE A 84 2.49 -1.31 4.12
C PHE A 84 2.72 -2.58 3.32
N TYR A 85 2.30 -2.57 2.06
CA TYR A 85 2.37 -3.72 1.16
C TYR A 85 3.42 -3.46 0.08
N TYR A 86 4.59 -4.10 0.23
CA TYR A 86 5.67 -4.08 -0.76
C TYR A 86 5.45 -5.22 -1.76
N PRO A 87 5.27 -4.94 -3.06
CA PRO A 87 5.01 -5.97 -4.06
C PRO A 87 6.25 -6.85 -4.29
N ILE A 88 6.09 -8.16 -4.17
CA ILE A 88 7.18 -9.14 -4.30
C ILE A 88 6.86 -10.30 -5.26
N THR A 89 7.90 -10.98 -5.70
CA THR A 89 7.90 -12.19 -6.53
C THR A 89 8.96 -13.17 -6.02
N GLU A 90 8.94 -14.42 -6.50
CA GLU A 90 9.94 -15.44 -6.17
C GLU A 90 11.35 -15.12 -6.70
#